data_AF-A0A7U6JEF0-F1
#
_entry.id   AF-A0A7U6JEF0-F1
#
_cell.length_a   1.000
_cell.length_b   1.000
_cell.length_c   1.000
_cell.angle_alpha   90.00
_cell.angle_beta   90.00
_cell.angle_gamma   90.00
#
_symmetry.space_group_name_H-M   'P 1'
#
loop_
_entity.id
_entity.type
_entity.pdbx_description
1 polymer ?
#
loop_
_entity_poly.entity_id
_entity_poly.type
_entity_poly.pdbx_seq_one_letter_code
_entity_poly.pdbx_strand_id
1 'polypeptide(L)'
;MDELKILSKLIEKGSEGASKTDLKIKKGEEDVLSKMIENGLIRSEKIKGKERFFITEKGESEFLSKTEEDEFQKFVKEKILEIESEIKKLNVNFENFVKLLQSRKSPNISLNTVNLEELLHRVYDELSTKDYSYLKGLVPIVSLVSTLVQKFNVPKYEVEKVIYDLYLSGKASLEYGDKKEGALKAPDGKEYYYVRLKK
;
A
#
# COMPACT_ATOMS: atom_id res chain seq x y z
N MET A 1 -32.57 17.87 -14.90
CA MET A 1 -31.43 16.93 -14.85
C MET A 1 -31.81 15.65 -14.10
N ASP A 2 -31.23 14.51 -14.45
CA ASP A 2 -31.50 13.21 -13.82
C ASP A 2 -30.46 12.92 -12.73
N GLU A 3 -30.92 12.64 -11.50
CA GLU A 3 -30.07 12.36 -10.33
C GLU A 3 -29.15 11.16 -10.58
N LEU A 4 -29.64 10.13 -11.28
CA LEU A 4 -28.84 8.93 -11.60
C LEU A 4 -27.64 9.25 -12.48
N LYS A 5 -27.80 10.18 -13.44
CA LYS A 5 -26.69 10.62 -14.30
C LYS A 5 -25.64 11.39 -13.51
N ILE A 6 -26.05 12.15 -12.50
CA ILE A 6 -25.11 12.87 -11.61
C ILE A 6 -24.35 11.86 -10.76
N LEU A 7 -25.04 10.90 -10.13
CA LEU A 7 -24.41 9.87 -9.30
C LEU A 7 -23.43 9.01 -10.12
N SER A 8 -23.85 8.52 -11.29
CA SER A 8 -22.98 7.80 -12.24
C SER A 8 -21.71 8.59 -12.56
N LYS A 9 -21.85 9.90 -12.86
CA LYS A 9 -20.69 10.74 -13.19
C LYS A 9 -19.77 10.97 -12.00
N LEU A 10 -20.30 11.03 -10.78
CA LEU A 10 -19.50 11.14 -9.57
C LEU A 10 -18.75 9.86 -9.26
N ILE A 11 -19.35 8.69 -9.50
CA ILE A 11 -18.67 7.38 -9.40
C ILE A 11 -17.51 7.32 -10.39
N GLU A 12 -17.71 7.76 -11.64
CA GLU A 12 -16.62 7.84 -12.63
C GLU A 12 -15.47 8.74 -12.19
N LYS A 13 -15.75 9.83 -11.48
CA LYS A 13 -14.74 10.80 -11.01
C LYS A 13 -14.06 10.35 -9.72
N GLY A 14 -14.67 9.47 -8.95
CA GLY A 14 -14.11 8.89 -7.73
C GLY A 14 -13.54 9.96 -6.79
N SER A 15 -12.26 9.78 -6.42
CA SER A 15 -11.55 10.65 -5.47
C SER A 15 -11.17 12.02 -6.03
N GLU A 16 -11.26 12.25 -7.35
CA GLU A 16 -11.00 13.57 -7.90
C GLU A 16 -12.15 14.54 -7.62
N GLY A 17 -13.37 14.02 -7.52
CA GLY A 17 -14.61 14.80 -7.46
C GLY A 17 -14.93 15.51 -8.77
N ALA A 18 -16.19 15.91 -8.94
CA ALA A 18 -16.66 16.58 -10.14
C ALA A 18 -16.97 18.06 -9.88
N SER A 19 -16.69 18.94 -10.85
CA SER A 19 -17.20 20.32 -10.85
C SER A 19 -18.62 20.39 -11.44
N LYS A 20 -19.33 21.51 -11.24
CA LYS A 20 -20.61 21.77 -11.92
C LYS A 20 -20.51 21.60 -13.44
N THR A 21 -19.37 21.98 -14.01
CA THR A 21 -19.09 21.85 -15.45
C THR A 21 -18.92 20.39 -15.87
N ASP A 22 -18.21 19.57 -15.08
CA ASP A 22 -18.06 18.13 -15.33
C ASP A 22 -19.41 17.40 -15.31
N LEU A 23 -20.29 17.83 -14.40
CA LEU A 23 -21.65 17.32 -14.26
C LEU A 23 -22.61 17.89 -15.32
N LYS A 24 -22.16 18.79 -16.21
CA LYS A 24 -22.96 19.47 -17.25
C LYS A 24 -24.19 20.21 -16.73
N ILE A 25 -24.15 20.68 -15.48
CA ILE A 25 -25.26 21.37 -14.80
C ILE A 25 -25.52 22.69 -15.52
N LYS A 26 -26.75 22.89 -16.02
CA LYS A 26 -27.14 24.17 -16.63
C LYS A 26 -27.52 25.19 -15.56
N LYS A 27 -27.43 26.48 -15.91
CA LYS A 27 -27.89 27.58 -15.06
C LYS A 27 -29.39 27.39 -14.77
N GLY A 28 -29.76 27.27 -13.49
CA GLY A 28 -31.13 26.95 -13.04
C GLY A 28 -31.35 25.50 -12.58
N GLU A 29 -30.39 24.58 -12.80
CA GLU A 29 -30.46 23.19 -12.30
C GLU A 29 -29.68 22.98 -10.98
N GLU A 30 -29.22 24.08 -10.36
CA GLU A 30 -28.41 24.08 -9.14
C GLU A 30 -29.18 23.60 -7.90
N ASP A 31 -30.51 23.68 -7.97
CA ASP A 31 -31.44 23.20 -6.95
C ASP A 31 -31.36 21.67 -6.79
N VAL A 32 -31.03 20.94 -7.87
CA VAL A 32 -30.85 19.48 -7.83
C VAL A 32 -29.64 19.11 -6.97
N LEU A 33 -28.50 19.80 -7.14
CA LEU A 33 -27.32 19.53 -6.32
C LEU A 33 -27.57 19.87 -4.85
N SER A 34 -28.27 20.97 -4.58
CA SER A 34 -28.62 21.39 -3.23
C SER A 34 -29.48 20.32 -2.54
N LYS A 35 -30.52 19.81 -3.23
CA LYS A 35 -31.36 18.70 -2.75
C LYS A 35 -30.57 17.41 -2.54
N MET A 36 -29.67 17.06 -3.45
CA MET A 36 -28.83 15.86 -3.31
C MET A 36 -27.87 15.97 -2.11
N ILE A 37 -27.38 17.18 -1.81
CA ILE A 37 -26.57 17.45 -0.61
C ILE A 37 -27.43 17.34 0.66
N GLU A 38 -28.61 17.96 0.67
CA GLU A 38 -29.55 17.89 1.79
C GLU A 38 -29.99 16.45 2.09
N ASN A 39 -30.22 15.66 1.05
CA ASN A 39 -30.57 14.24 1.15
C ASN A 39 -29.35 13.36 1.53
N GLY A 40 -28.15 13.95 1.59
CA GLY A 40 -26.91 13.27 1.94
C GLY A 40 -26.44 12.26 0.89
N LEU A 41 -26.85 12.41 -0.37
CA LEU A 41 -26.40 11.55 -1.47
C LEU A 41 -25.01 11.97 -1.96
N ILE A 42 -24.74 13.27 -1.94
CA ILE A 42 -23.46 13.85 -2.35
C ILE A 42 -22.99 14.86 -1.30
N ARG A 43 -21.69 15.18 -1.32
CA ARG A 43 -21.10 16.22 -0.47
C ARG A 43 -20.30 17.20 -1.33
N SER A 44 -20.25 18.47 -0.94
CA SER A 44 -19.41 19.47 -1.59
C SER A 44 -18.20 19.82 -0.73
N GLU A 45 -17.05 19.99 -1.38
CA GLU A 45 -15.81 20.44 -0.75
C GLU A 45 -15.13 21.50 -1.63
N LYS A 46 -14.42 22.44 -1.01
CA LYS A 46 -13.59 23.42 -1.72
C LYS A 46 -12.16 22.92 -1.82
N ILE A 47 -11.74 22.56 -3.02
CA ILE A 47 -10.37 22.13 -3.32
C ILE A 47 -9.70 23.18 -4.18
N LYS A 48 -8.59 23.77 -3.69
CA LYS A 48 -7.85 24.84 -4.39
C LYS A 48 -8.75 25.99 -4.86
N GLY A 49 -9.71 26.39 -4.01
CA GLY A 49 -10.66 27.46 -4.29
C GLY A 49 -11.79 27.11 -5.27
N LYS A 50 -11.86 25.87 -5.77
CA LYS A 50 -12.93 25.38 -6.63
C LYS A 50 -13.83 24.42 -5.86
N GLU A 51 -15.13 24.62 -5.97
CA GLU A 51 -16.12 23.68 -5.42
C GLU A 51 -16.12 22.38 -6.25
N ARG A 52 -16.03 21.26 -5.55
CA ARG A 52 -16.13 19.91 -6.10
C ARG A 52 -17.15 19.09 -5.33
N PHE A 53 -17.86 18.26 -6.06
CA PHE A 53 -18.86 17.35 -5.52
C PHE A 53 -18.31 15.93 -5.51
N PHE A 54 -18.65 15.19 -4.47
CA PHE A 54 -18.27 13.81 -4.26
C PHE A 54 -19.52 13.00 -3.93
N ILE A 55 -19.58 11.78 -4.44
CA ILE A 55 -20.61 10.83 -4.00
C ILE A 55 -20.31 10.38 -2.56
N THR A 56 -21.36 10.09 -1.81
CA THR A 56 -21.25 9.47 -0.49
C THR A 56 -21.63 7.99 -0.59
N GLU A 57 -21.33 7.20 0.44
CA GLU A 57 -21.76 5.79 0.52
C GLU A 57 -23.28 5.63 0.34
N LYS A 58 -24.06 6.58 0.87
CA LYS A 58 -25.53 6.61 0.68
C LYS A 58 -25.89 6.86 -0.78
N GLY A 59 -25.21 7.79 -1.44
CA GLY A 59 -25.40 8.05 -2.86
C GLY A 59 -25.01 6.86 -3.75
N GLU A 60 -23.96 6.13 -3.39
CA GLU A 60 -23.56 4.90 -4.07
C GLU A 60 -24.64 3.82 -3.94
N SER A 61 -25.14 3.61 -2.72
CA SER A 61 -26.22 2.66 -2.47
C SER A 61 -27.50 3.01 -3.21
N GLU A 62 -27.86 4.30 -3.23
CA GLU A 62 -29.02 4.81 -3.97
C GLU A 62 -28.87 4.57 -5.48
N PHE A 63 -27.69 4.86 -6.02
CA PHE A 63 -27.36 4.59 -7.42
C PHE A 63 -27.53 3.11 -7.76
N LEU A 64 -26.96 2.21 -6.95
CA LEU A 64 -27.08 0.77 -7.13
C LEU A 64 -28.53 0.29 -7.07
N SER A 65 -29.34 0.84 -6.18
CA SER A 65 -30.74 0.42 -5.99
C SER A 65 -31.68 0.83 -7.13
N LYS A 66 -31.34 1.91 -7.84
CA LYS A 66 -32.18 2.54 -8.87
C LYS A 66 -31.68 2.31 -10.30
N THR A 67 -30.46 1.78 -10.46
CA THR A 67 -29.92 1.43 -11.77
C THR A 67 -30.54 0.13 -12.24
N GLU A 68 -31.09 0.11 -13.46
CA GLU A 68 -31.61 -1.12 -14.05
C GLU A 68 -30.48 -2.14 -14.24
N GLU A 69 -30.78 -3.43 -14.08
CA GLU A 69 -29.78 -4.49 -14.08
C GLU A 69 -28.92 -4.50 -15.35
N ASP A 70 -29.52 -4.25 -16.52
CA ASP A 70 -28.83 -4.18 -17.80
C ASP A 70 -27.87 -2.97 -17.89
N GLU A 71 -28.27 -1.81 -17.35
CA GLU A 71 -27.41 -0.62 -17.30
C GLU A 71 -26.25 -0.81 -16.32
N PHE A 72 -26.50 -1.46 -15.19
CA PHE A 72 -25.47 -1.79 -14.21
C PHE A 72 -24.45 -2.76 -14.80
N GLN A 73 -24.89 -3.83 -15.47
CA GLN A 73 -23.98 -4.79 -16.13
C GLN A 73 -23.14 -4.10 -17.20
N LYS A 74 -23.73 -3.19 -17.98
CA LYS A 74 -22.99 -2.41 -18.98
C LYS A 74 -21.93 -1.52 -18.34
N PHE A 75 -22.28 -0.79 -17.28
CA PHE A 75 -21.34 0.05 -16.52
C PHE A 75 -20.18 -0.77 -15.95
N VAL A 76 -20.45 -1.91 -15.31
CA VAL A 76 -19.43 -2.81 -14.77
C VAL A 76 -18.50 -3.29 -15.88
N LYS A 77 -19.05 -3.71 -17.02
CA LYS A 77 -18.25 -4.18 -18.17
C LYS A 77 -17.34 -3.10 -18.72
N GLU A 78 -17.83 -1.86 -18.86
CA GLU A 78 -17.02 -0.72 -19.28
C GLU A 78 -15.87 -0.45 -18.30
N LYS A 79 -16.14 -0.53 -16.99
CA LYS A 79 -15.11 -0.34 -15.95
C LYS A 79 -14.06 -1.45 -15.92
N ILE A 80 -14.46 -2.71 -16.13
CA ILE A 80 -13.50 -3.82 -16.26
C ILE A 80 -12.56 -3.58 -17.44
N LEU A 81 -13.10 -3.20 -18.61
CA LEU A 81 -12.30 -2.93 -19.81
C LEU A 81 -11.34 -1.74 -19.62
N GLU A 82 -11.77 -0.71 -18.89
CA GLU A 82 -10.93 0.43 -18.52
C GLU A 82 -9.75 -0.01 -17.64
N ILE A 83 -10.03 -0.78 -16.58
CA ILE A 83 -9.01 -1.33 -15.67
C ILE A 83 -8.01 -2.22 -16.42
N GLU A 84 -8.49 -3.13 -17.27
CA GLU A 84 -7.63 -4.01 -18.08
C GLU A 84 -6.70 -3.20 -18.99
N SER A 85 -7.21 -2.12 -19.59
CA SER A 85 -6.43 -1.21 -20.44
C SER A 85 -5.34 -0.49 -19.64
N GLU A 86 -5.64 -0.01 -18.44
CA GLU A 86 -4.66 0.64 -17.56
C GLU A 86 -3.57 -0.32 -17.09
N ILE A 87 -3.94 -1.54 -16.68
CA ILE A 87 -2.98 -2.60 -16.31
C ILE A 87 -2.04 -2.89 -17.48
N LYS A 88 -2.58 -3.01 -18.70
CA LYS A 88 -1.77 -3.26 -19.89
C LYS A 88 -0.78 -2.12 -20.16
N LYS A 89 -1.20 -0.85 -20.02
CA LYS A 89 -0.30 0.31 -20.15
C LYS A 89 0.79 0.30 -19.08
N LEU A 90 0.43 -0.02 -17.83
CA LEU A 90 1.38 -0.10 -16.72
C LEU A 90 2.44 -1.19 -16.98
N ASN A 91 2.02 -2.36 -17.45
CA ASN A 91 2.93 -3.46 -17.80
C ASN A 91 3.89 -3.05 -18.92
N VAL A 92 3.41 -2.41 -19.99
CA VAL A 92 4.27 -1.91 -21.07
C VAL A 92 5.26 -0.86 -20.55
N ASN A 93 4.82 0.05 -19.68
CA ASN A 93 5.70 1.04 -19.07
C ASN A 93 6.76 0.39 -18.19
N PHE A 94 6.40 -0.64 -17.42
CA PHE A 94 7.34 -1.39 -16.59
C PHE A 94 8.36 -2.14 -17.45
N GLU A 95 7.94 -2.80 -18.53
CA GLU A 95 8.86 -3.45 -19.48
C GLU A 95 9.81 -2.44 -20.13
N ASN A 96 9.31 -1.27 -20.52
CA ASN A 96 10.14 -0.21 -21.09
C ASN A 96 11.15 0.31 -20.07
N PHE A 97 10.74 0.45 -18.79
CA PHE A 97 11.64 0.82 -17.71
C PHE A 97 12.73 -0.23 -17.49
N VAL A 98 12.38 -1.52 -17.49
CA VAL A 98 13.35 -2.62 -17.41
C VAL A 98 14.34 -2.58 -18.57
N LYS A 99 13.87 -2.36 -19.82
CA LYS A 99 14.73 -2.22 -21.00
C LYS A 99 15.64 -0.98 -20.92
N LEU A 100 15.14 0.13 -20.37
CA LEU A 100 15.95 1.34 -20.13
C LEU A 100 17.05 1.08 -19.09
N LEU A 101 16.75 0.33 -18.03
CA LEU A 101 17.76 -0.09 -17.05
C LEU A 101 18.82 -1.01 -17.67
N GLN A 102 18.41 -1.94 -18.52
CA GLN A 102 19.31 -2.88 -19.18
C GLN A 102 20.19 -2.25 -20.28
N SER A 103 19.68 -1.23 -20.99
CA SER A 103 20.39 -0.58 -22.11
C SER A 103 21.45 0.43 -21.66
N ARG A 104 21.40 0.93 -20.42
CA ARG A 104 22.49 1.71 -19.83
C ARG A 104 23.60 0.76 -19.39
N LYS A 105 24.71 0.70 -20.14
CA LYS A 105 25.99 0.15 -19.63
C LYS A 105 26.29 0.84 -18.29
N SER A 106 26.24 0.05 -17.22
CA SER A 106 26.23 0.46 -15.83
C SER A 106 27.31 1.50 -15.47
N PRO A 107 26.96 2.67 -14.93
CA PRO A 107 27.74 3.23 -13.83
C PRO A 107 27.21 2.56 -12.58
N ASN A 108 27.63 1.33 -12.27
CA ASN A 108 27.38 0.63 -10.99
C ASN A 108 26.17 1.14 -10.19
N ILE A 109 24.97 1.11 -10.77
CA ILE A 109 23.81 0.84 -9.95
C ILE A 109 23.80 -0.65 -9.93
N SER A 110 24.65 -1.20 -9.06
CA SER A 110 24.24 -2.40 -8.38
C SER A 110 22.83 -2.10 -7.89
N LEU A 111 21.81 -2.62 -8.61
CA LEU A 111 20.74 -3.29 -7.90
C LEU A 111 21.49 -4.32 -7.07
N ASN A 112 22.00 -3.86 -5.92
CA ASN A 112 22.12 -4.76 -4.81
C ASN A 112 20.66 -5.15 -4.63
N THR A 113 20.25 -6.26 -5.25
CA THR A 113 19.60 -7.29 -4.46
C THR A 113 20.55 -7.49 -3.29
N VAL A 114 20.48 -6.58 -2.32
CA VAL A 114 21.11 -6.75 -1.04
C VAL A 114 20.44 -8.00 -0.58
N ASN A 115 21.15 -9.12 -0.66
CA ASN A 115 20.64 -10.36 -0.14
C ASN A 115 20.38 -10.07 1.33
N LEU A 116 19.11 -9.90 1.69
CA LEU A 116 18.75 -9.40 3.01
C LEU A 116 19.23 -10.38 4.08
N GLU A 117 19.33 -11.67 3.74
CA GLU A 117 19.99 -12.69 4.55
C GLU A 117 21.48 -12.36 4.78
N GLU A 118 22.27 -12.07 3.73
CA GLU A 118 23.69 -11.67 3.88
C GLU A 118 23.87 -10.38 4.67
N LEU A 119 23.00 -9.39 4.43
CA LEU A 119 23.04 -8.13 5.17
C LEU A 119 22.72 -8.33 6.65
N LEU A 120 21.71 -9.16 6.93
CA LEU A 120 21.32 -9.54 8.27
C LEU A 120 22.46 -10.29 8.96
N HIS A 121 23.11 -11.26 8.30
CA HIS A 121 24.28 -11.96 8.82
C HIS A 121 25.42 -10.98 9.15
N ARG A 122 25.72 -10.03 8.26
CA ARG A 122 26.77 -9.03 8.49
C ARG A 122 26.48 -8.15 9.71
N VAL A 123 25.24 -7.64 9.82
CA VAL A 123 24.84 -6.80 10.96
C VAL A 123 24.81 -7.63 12.24
N TYR A 124 24.33 -8.87 12.16
CA TYR A 124 24.34 -9.80 13.28
C TYR A 124 25.77 -10.09 13.77
N ASP A 125 26.72 -10.34 12.89
CA ASP A 125 28.12 -10.58 13.24
C ASP A 125 28.72 -9.32 13.90
N GLU A 126 28.43 -8.13 13.37
CA GLU A 126 28.86 -6.87 14.00
C GLU A 126 28.29 -6.72 15.41
N LEU A 127 26.96 -6.89 15.58
CA LEU A 127 26.28 -6.73 16.85
C LEU A 127 26.70 -7.80 17.87
N SER A 128 26.83 -9.06 17.45
CA SER A 128 27.19 -10.17 18.32
C SER A 128 28.65 -10.15 18.75
N THR A 129 29.55 -9.54 17.98
CA THR A 129 30.99 -9.44 18.32
C THR A 129 31.35 -8.15 19.04
N LYS A 130 30.56 -7.09 18.89
CA LYS A 130 30.79 -5.80 19.56
C LYS A 130 29.79 -5.57 20.68
N ASP A 131 28.62 -5.05 20.33
CA ASP A 131 27.65 -4.46 21.26
C ASP A 131 27.03 -5.49 22.22
N TYR A 132 26.91 -6.74 21.76
CA TYR A 132 26.34 -7.86 22.50
C TYR A 132 27.32 -9.02 22.67
N SER A 133 28.62 -8.77 22.62
CA SER A 133 29.67 -9.78 22.82
C SER A 133 29.56 -10.55 24.15
N TYR A 134 29.00 -9.93 25.18
CA TYR A 134 28.72 -10.54 26.47
C TYR A 134 27.56 -11.56 26.44
N LEU A 135 26.67 -11.46 25.45
CA LEU A 135 25.60 -12.40 25.20
C LEU A 135 26.11 -13.43 24.19
N LYS A 136 26.50 -14.62 24.66
CA LYS A 136 27.11 -15.73 23.89
C LYS A 136 26.47 -15.94 22.50
N GLY A 137 26.78 -15.14 21.49
CA GLY A 137 26.11 -15.15 20.19
C GLY A 137 24.59 -14.92 20.24
N LEU A 138 24.07 -14.10 21.15
CA LEU A 138 22.66 -13.69 21.16
C LEU A 138 22.56 -12.21 20.86
N VAL A 139 21.70 -11.85 19.92
CA VAL A 139 21.47 -10.47 19.53
C VAL A 139 20.01 -10.12 19.77
N PRO A 140 19.69 -9.00 20.46
CA PRO A 140 18.33 -8.52 20.56
C PRO A 140 17.74 -8.26 19.17
N ILE A 141 16.56 -8.82 18.89
CA ILE A 141 15.91 -8.70 17.59
C ILE A 141 15.63 -7.22 17.26
N VAL A 142 15.20 -6.44 18.25
CA VAL A 142 14.96 -5.00 18.09
C VAL A 142 16.20 -4.24 17.61
N SER A 143 17.39 -4.61 18.09
CA SER A 143 18.66 -3.96 17.71
C SER A 143 19.05 -4.33 16.28
N LEU A 144 18.85 -5.60 15.92
CA LEU A 144 19.09 -6.09 14.55
C LEU A 144 18.15 -5.40 13.55
N VAL A 145 16.85 -5.39 13.84
CA VAL A 145 15.81 -4.76 13.03
C VAL A 145 16.04 -3.26 12.89
N SER A 146 16.25 -2.54 13.99
CA SER A 146 16.47 -1.09 13.96
C SER A 146 17.73 -0.73 13.16
N THR A 147 18.82 -1.49 13.30
CA THR A 147 20.05 -1.26 12.53
C THR A 147 19.81 -1.44 11.03
N LEU A 148 19.09 -2.49 10.63
CA LEU A 148 18.78 -2.76 9.22
C LEU A 148 17.84 -1.70 8.63
N VAL A 149 16.83 -1.27 9.39
CA VAL A 149 15.91 -0.21 8.99
C VAL A 149 16.64 1.14 8.85
N GLN A 150 17.46 1.51 9.83
CA GLN A 150 18.11 2.84 9.86
C GLN A 150 19.32 2.93 8.91
N LYS A 151 20.19 1.92 8.87
CA LYS A 151 21.42 1.97 8.05
C LYS A 151 21.17 1.63 6.59
N PHE A 152 20.18 0.79 6.29
CA PHE A 152 19.98 0.23 4.95
C PHE A 152 18.58 0.51 4.37
N ASN A 153 17.74 1.27 5.09
CA ASN A 153 16.40 1.65 4.65
C ASN A 153 15.52 0.45 4.27
N VAL A 154 15.69 -0.68 4.97
CA VAL A 154 14.90 -1.90 4.74
C VAL A 154 13.60 -1.80 5.55
N PRO A 155 12.42 -2.11 4.98
CA PRO A 155 11.17 -2.13 5.73
C PRO A 155 11.21 -3.14 6.89
N LYS A 156 10.71 -2.74 8.06
CA LYS A 156 10.69 -3.57 9.27
C LYS A 156 10.10 -4.98 9.03
N TYR A 157 8.98 -5.06 8.32
CA TYR A 157 8.29 -6.33 8.05
C TYR A 157 9.15 -7.30 7.20
N GLU A 158 10.01 -6.80 6.31
CA GLU A 158 10.89 -7.65 5.49
C GLU A 158 11.99 -8.26 6.33
N VAL A 159 12.58 -7.47 7.24
CA VAL A 159 13.60 -7.97 8.17
C VAL A 159 13.01 -9.03 9.08
N GLU A 160 11.86 -8.76 9.69
CA GLU A 160 11.15 -9.71 10.56
C GLU A 160 10.80 -11.01 9.83
N LYS A 161 10.36 -10.91 8.58
CA LYS A 161 10.11 -12.08 7.73
C LYS A 161 11.36 -12.91 7.51
N VAL A 162 12.49 -12.30 7.15
CA VAL A 162 13.75 -13.05 6.94
C VAL A 162 14.23 -13.72 8.23
N ILE A 163 14.15 -13.04 9.38
CA ILE A 163 14.47 -13.65 10.69
C ILE A 163 13.60 -14.88 10.92
N TYR A 164 12.31 -14.79 10.62
CA TYR A 164 11.37 -15.89 10.79
C TYR A 164 11.62 -17.04 9.81
N ASP A 165 11.92 -16.75 8.54
CA ASP A 165 12.28 -17.75 7.52
C ASP A 165 13.58 -18.49 7.90
N LEU A 166 14.57 -17.79 8.47
CA LEU A 166 15.79 -18.39 9.01
C LEU A 166 15.51 -19.29 10.21
N TYR A 167 14.55 -18.91 11.07
CA TYR A 167 14.10 -19.75 12.17
C TYR A 167 13.40 -21.02 11.67
N LEU A 168 12.47 -20.90 10.73
CA LEU A 168 11.74 -22.03 10.15
C LEU A 168 12.66 -23.01 9.40
N SER A 169 13.67 -22.50 8.70
CA SER A 169 14.69 -23.31 8.03
C SER A 169 15.73 -23.92 8.98
N GLY A 170 15.65 -23.61 10.29
CA GLY A 170 16.56 -24.10 11.31
C GLY A 170 17.95 -23.44 11.27
N LYS A 171 18.15 -22.40 10.44
CA LYS A 171 19.38 -21.60 10.36
C LYS A 171 19.48 -20.55 11.48
N ALA A 172 18.39 -20.27 12.18
CA ALA A 172 18.38 -19.42 13.37
C ALA A 172 17.64 -20.12 14.53
N SER A 173 17.97 -19.73 15.76
CA SER A 173 17.17 -20.02 16.95
C SER A 173 16.69 -18.71 17.58
N LEU A 174 15.43 -18.71 18.00
CA LEU A 174 14.80 -17.58 18.68
C LEU A 174 14.69 -17.88 20.17
N GLU A 175 15.07 -16.92 21.01
CA GLU A 175 15.09 -17.09 22.47
C GLU A 175 14.22 -16.01 23.16
N TYR A 176 13.58 -16.43 24.26
CA TYR A 176 12.86 -15.53 25.14
C TYR A 176 13.84 -14.66 25.95
N GLY A 177 13.34 -13.59 26.57
CA GLY A 177 14.09 -12.93 27.64
C GLY A 177 13.36 -11.75 28.24
N ASP A 178 14.06 -11.03 29.11
CA ASP A 178 13.42 -10.12 30.09
C ASP A 178 13.02 -8.74 29.54
N LYS A 179 13.48 -8.38 28.34
CA LYS A 179 13.13 -7.09 27.72
C LYS A 179 11.72 -7.18 27.14
N LYS A 180 10.83 -6.25 27.51
CA LYS A 180 9.40 -6.27 27.11
C LYS A 180 9.09 -5.43 25.85
N GLU A 181 10.10 -4.99 25.11
CA GLU A 181 9.91 -4.12 23.94
C GLU A 181 10.61 -4.68 22.71
N GLY A 182 9.92 -4.61 21.56
CA GLY A 182 10.48 -4.96 20.26
C GLY A 182 10.57 -6.46 19.98
N ALA A 183 9.62 -7.25 20.49
CA ALA A 183 9.53 -8.68 20.22
C ALA A 183 9.19 -8.98 18.76
N LEU A 184 9.74 -10.09 18.25
CA LEU A 184 9.20 -10.77 17.08
C LEU A 184 8.05 -11.66 17.53
N LYS A 185 6.84 -11.37 17.06
CA LYS A 185 5.66 -12.19 17.33
C LYS A 185 5.50 -13.26 16.26
N ALA A 186 5.62 -14.53 16.64
CA ALA A 186 5.37 -15.64 15.75
C ALA A 186 3.86 -15.85 15.50
N PRO A 187 3.47 -16.57 14.42
CA PRO A 187 2.07 -16.88 14.11
C PRO A 187 1.35 -17.66 15.20
N ASP A 188 2.06 -18.42 16.04
CA ASP A 188 1.51 -19.11 17.21
C ASP A 188 1.28 -18.18 18.42
N GLY A 189 1.52 -16.88 18.25
CA GLY A 189 1.32 -15.85 19.26
C GLY A 189 2.48 -15.67 20.24
N LYS A 190 3.53 -16.48 20.14
CA LYS A 190 4.70 -16.38 21.02
C LYS A 190 5.59 -15.21 20.63
N GLU A 191 6.20 -14.61 21.65
CA GLU A 191 7.08 -13.46 21.51
C GLU A 191 8.52 -13.85 21.78
N TYR A 192 9.39 -13.57 20.81
CA TYR A 192 10.82 -13.81 20.91
C TYR A 192 11.57 -12.47 20.91
N TYR A 193 12.63 -12.40 21.70
CA TYR A 193 13.33 -11.14 21.98
C TYR A 193 14.77 -11.16 21.48
N TYR A 194 15.34 -12.35 21.36
CA TYR A 194 16.71 -12.57 20.90
C TYR A 194 16.73 -13.55 19.74
N VAL A 195 17.69 -13.34 18.85
CA VAL A 195 18.02 -14.25 17.75
C VAL A 195 19.45 -14.70 17.89
N ARG A 196 19.69 -15.96 17.54
CA ARG A 196 21.01 -16.56 17.36
C ARG A 196 21.06 -17.18 15.98
N LEU A 197 21.92 -16.66 15.12
CA LEU A 197 22.17 -17.26 13.80
C LEU A 197 23.17 -18.40 13.95
N LYS A 198 22.90 -19.50 13.26
CA LYS A 198 23.86 -20.59 13.09
C LYS A 198 24.82 -20.21 11.97
N LYS A 199 26.08 -20.58 12.16
CA LYS A 199 27.12 -20.46 11.13
C LYS A 199 26.90 -21.44 10.01
#